data_AF-A0A965NFG6-F1
#
_entry.id   AF-A0A965NFG6-F1
#
_cell.length_a   1.000
_cell.length_b   1.000
_cell.length_c   1.000
_cell.angle_alpha   90.00
_cell.angle_beta   90.00
_cell.angle_gamma   90.00
#
_symmetry.space_group_name_H-M   'P 1'
#
loop_
_entity.id
_entity.type
_entity.pdbx_description
1 polymer ?
#
loop_
_entity_poly.entity_id
_entity_poly.type
_entity_poly.pdbx_seq_one_letter_code
_entity_poly.pdbx_strand_id
1 'polypeptide(L)'
;EASADPEGQLAELMKRLEQIEELEGEALDGLQAEAEASGDERRQEVTNDLVNEKRMQRDLMPDQFGERLSSYQNYDFVSSEAREAFEEMMQEIREDVLNTYFEANKEFFANPDEAEMGRLRDMMNALSNLIEQDRRGEPLDPTFEEFMQEFGDFFPGAETLEDVVRMMAERAAAAEAMFNSLSAEQQAELRGLFGQMLEDLDLNSALNRLVGNLRQATPDIDWQRANRYRGGQPGKFSEATDRSQEIAELRNLEQFLEGPGGANRLPEIDIEAVRRNLGPDAAKNVERLQKAMRGLTEKGLVDRSQGQTKLTARGMRKVAGSALRELFSQLRGGAFGAHRHASTSRGHDREETSKPWEPGEAVNLHLGRTLRNAVFRQGPGTPVRLLPEDFEVEEHEATIRSATVIAVDLSLSMEMRGNLAPAKKMVLALSHLIQTAYPRDFVTIVGFGETAHEIKFEDVPFLTVDYQYGTNLQHALALSRHLMRGEKGTKQIIVVTDGEPTAHLQPNGEPFFSWPPVRETLYLTMAEVLRCTKAGITINTFALDIERSQFPFVEQIAKVNGGRTFYTDIDNLGRYVLDDFVKSRRKAS
;
A
#
# COMPACT_ATOMS: atom_id res chain seq x y z
N GLU A 1 27.97 42.91 29.34
CA GLU A 1 27.83 43.24 27.91
C GLU A 1 28.52 42.16 27.10
N ALA A 2 27.72 41.27 26.52
CA ALA A 2 27.95 40.48 25.31
C ALA A 2 26.71 39.56 25.22
N SER A 3 25.54 40.17 24.99
CA SER A 3 24.37 39.42 24.56
C SER A 3 24.75 38.86 23.20
N ALA A 4 25.13 37.58 23.15
CA ALA A 4 25.41 36.88 21.90
C ALA A 4 24.22 37.11 20.97
N ASP A 5 24.48 37.71 19.82
CA ASP A 5 23.48 37.94 18.78
C ASP A 5 23.12 36.58 18.18
N PRO A 6 21.94 36.01 18.49
CA PRO A 6 21.60 34.66 18.06
C PRO A 6 21.42 34.56 16.54
N GLU A 7 21.12 35.69 15.87
CA GLU A 7 21.04 35.74 14.41
C GLU A 7 22.45 35.73 13.78
N GLY A 8 23.44 36.34 14.43
CA GLY A 8 24.83 36.36 13.99
C GLY A 8 25.52 35.00 14.08
N GLN A 9 25.29 34.25 15.16
CA GLN A 9 25.87 32.91 15.36
C GLN A 9 25.28 31.88 14.37
N LEU A 10 23.98 31.96 14.09
CA LEU A 10 23.34 31.08 13.11
C LEU A 10 23.88 31.32 11.69
N ALA A 11 24.09 32.58 11.31
CA ALA A 11 24.66 32.93 10.01
C ALA A 11 26.11 32.42 9.84
N GLU A 12 26.90 32.42 10.91
CA GLU A 12 28.27 31.88 10.91
C GLU A 12 28.29 30.36 10.75
N LEU A 13 27.37 29.65 11.42
CA LEU A 13 27.22 28.20 11.28
C LEU A 13 26.71 27.79 9.88
N MET A 14 25.77 28.55 9.30
CA MET A 14 25.32 28.32 7.92
C MET A 14 26.48 28.45 6.93
N LYS A 15 27.31 29.49 7.08
CA LYS A 15 28.47 29.71 6.22
C LYS A 15 29.53 28.60 6.36
N ARG A 16 29.76 28.09 7.57
CA ARG A 16 30.65 26.94 7.81
C ARG A 16 30.12 25.66 7.17
N LEU A 17 28.80 25.43 7.23
CA LEU A 17 28.19 24.28 6.56
C LEU A 17 28.37 24.38 5.03
N GLU A 18 28.16 25.55 4.43
CA GLU A 18 28.40 25.77 2.99
C GLU A 18 29.87 25.47 2.60
N GLN A 19 30.84 25.84 3.43
CA GLN A 19 32.26 25.54 3.20
C GLN A 19 32.55 24.03 3.21
N ILE A 20 31.92 23.29 4.13
CA ILE A 20 32.04 21.82 4.20
C ILE A 20 31.49 21.17 2.92
N GLU A 21 30.38 21.69 2.40
CA GLU A 21 29.79 21.19 1.16
C GLU A 21 30.66 21.49 -0.07
N GLU A 22 31.34 22.63 -0.08
CA GLU A 22 32.29 23.00 -1.13
C GLU A 22 33.47 22.03 -1.12
N LEU A 23 34.08 21.77 0.05
CA LEU A 23 35.18 20.80 0.21
C LEU A 23 34.79 19.38 -0.24
N GLU A 24 33.57 18.95 0.06
CA GLU A 24 33.05 17.66 -0.41
C GLU A 24 32.84 17.65 -1.93
N GLY A 25 32.40 18.78 -2.51
CA GLY A 25 32.24 18.92 -3.97
C GLY A 25 33.58 18.82 -4.71
N GLU A 26 34.59 19.53 -4.22
CA GLU A 26 35.94 19.50 -4.78
C GLU A 26 36.57 18.10 -4.73
N ALA A 27 36.34 17.36 -3.65
CA ALA A 27 36.83 15.98 -3.53
C ALA A 27 36.16 15.01 -4.51
N LEU A 28 34.84 15.16 -4.74
CA LEU A 28 34.11 14.37 -5.73
C LEU A 28 34.61 14.66 -7.15
N ASP A 29 34.88 15.93 -7.46
CA ASP A 29 35.42 16.36 -8.75
C ASP A 29 36.84 15.82 -8.98
N GLY A 30 37.68 15.85 -7.94
CA GLY A 30 39.01 15.24 -7.94
C GLY A 30 38.97 13.73 -8.16
N LEU A 31 38.08 13.02 -7.46
CA LEU A 31 37.88 11.58 -7.58
C LEU A 31 37.49 11.19 -9.02
N GLN A 32 36.58 11.97 -9.63
CA GLN A 32 36.15 11.77 -11.01
C GLN A 32 37.30 11.98 -12.00
N ALA A 33 38.05 13.08 -11.86
CA ALA A 33 39.20 13.38 -12.72
C ALA A 33 40.32 12.31 -12.63
N GLU A 34 40.58 11.77 -11.44
CA GLU A 34 41.54 10.68 -11.25
C GLU A 34 41.10 9.37 -11.91
N ALA A 35 39.80 9.05 -11.86
CA ALA A 35 39.26 7.88 -12.51
C ALA A 35 39.35 8.00 -14.05
N GLU A 36 39.01 9.17 -14.59
CA GLU A 36 39.15 9.49 -16.02
C GLU A 36 40.62 9.38 -16.48
N ALA A 37 41.56 9.89 -15.69
CA ALA A 37 42.99 9.82 -15.98
C ALA A 37 43.59 8.41 -15.87
N SER A 38 42.92 7.47 -15.16
CA SER A 38 43.46 6.13 -14.93
C SER A 38 43.42 5.20 -16.16
N GLY A 39 42.55 5.50 -17.14
CA GLY A 39 42.36 4.69 -18.35
C GLY A 39 41.72 3.31 -18.14
N ASP A 40 41.23 3.01 -16.92
CA ASP A 40 40.49 1.79 -16.59
C ASP A 40 38.98 2.05 -16.67
N GLU A 41 38.31 1.49 -17.68
CA GLU A 41 36.86 1.64 -17.91
C GLU A 41 36.02 1.22 -16.68
N ARG A 42 36.44 0.19 -15.94
CA ARG A 42 35.69 -0.29 -14.78
C ARG A 42 35.82 0.65 -13.59
N ARG A 43 36.99 1.28 -13.43
CA ARG A 43 37.21 2.29 -12.40
C ARG A 43 36.42 3.56 -12.70
N GLN A 44 36.35 3.96 -13.96
CA GLN A 44 35.55 5.12 -14.40
C GLN A 44 34.06 4.91 -14.15
N GLU A 45 33.52 3.73 -14.49
CA GLU A 45 32.10 3.41 -14.28
C GLU A 45 31.74 3.48 -12.78
N VAL A 46 32.49 2.78 -11.93
CA VAL A 46 32.23 2.75 -10.47
C VAL A 46 32.38 4.12 -9.82
N THR A 47 33.41 4.89 -10.21
CA THR A 47 33.60 6.25 -9.68
C THR A 47 32.49 7.20 -10.13
N ASN A 48 32.05 7.11 -11.39
CA ASN A 48 30.96 7.95 -11.89
C ASN A 48 29.63 7.65 -11.20
N ASP A 49 29.32 6.37 -10.97
CA ASP A 49 28.11 5.97 -10.24
C ASP A 49 28.12 6.52 -8.81
N LEU A 50 29.25 6.39 -8.09
CA LEU A 50 29.42 6.93 -6.75
C LEU A 50 29.29 8.46 -6.71
N VAL A 51 29.95 9.18 -7.64
CA VAL A 51 29.88 10.65 -7.69
C VAL A 51 28.47 11.13 -8.01
N ASN A 52 27.77 10.47 -8.94
CA ASN A 52 26.39 10.80 -9.28
C ASN A 52 25.43 10.55 -8.11
N GLU A 53 25.60 9.44 -7.39
CA GLU A 53 24.83 9.13 -6.19
C GLU A 53 25.01 10.22 -5.12
N LYS A 54 26.25 10.63 -4.85
CA LYS A 54 26.56 11.65 -3.83
C LYS A 54 26.04 13.04 -4.21
N ARG A 55 26.12 13.42 -5.49
CA ARG A 55 25.55 14.68 -5.99
C ARG A 55 24.02 14.67 -5.91
N MET A 56 23.38 13.57 -6.31
CA MET A 56 21.92 13.43 -6.18
C MET A 56 21.46 13.45 -4.72
N GLN A 57 22.22 12.84 -3.81
CA GLN A 57 21.93 12.87 -2.38
C GLN A 57 21.98 14.30 -1.82
N ARG A 58 22.94 15.12 -2.28
CA ARG A 58 23.07 16.55 -1.92
C ARG A 58 21.96 17.42 -2.51
N ASP A 59 21.61 17.23 -3.78
CA ASP A 59 20.56 17.99 -4.47
C ASP A 59 19.16 17.74 -3.87
N LEU A 60 18.96 16.59 -3.23
CA LEU A 60 17.72 16.22 -2.55
C LEU A 60 17.68 16.65 -1.08
N MET A 61 18.72 17.30 -0.55
CA MET A 61 18.73 17.75 0.84
C MET A 61 17.80 18.96 1.06
N PRO A 62 17.14 19.06 2.21
CA PRO A 62 16.28 20.20 2.53
C PRO A 62 17.06 21.52 2.66
N ASP A 63 16.41 22.64 2.28
CA ASP A 63 16.99 23.99 2.39
C ASP A 63 17.12 24.49 3.83
N GLN A 64 16.36 23.92 4.77
CA GLN A 64 16.36 24.35 6.16
C GLN A 64 17.64 23.90 6.89
N PHE A 65 18.35 24.83 7.53
CA PHE A 65 19.63 24.58 8.21
C PHE A 65 19.59 23.39 9.19
N GLY A 66 18.56 23.29 10.05
CA GLY A 66 18.45 22.20 11.03
C GLY A 66 18.28 20.82 10.40
N GLU A 67 17.49 20.74 9.33
CA GLU A 67 17.23 19.49 8.60
C GLU A 67 18.44 19.10 7.73
N ARG A 68 19.09 20.09 7.12
CA ARG A 68 20.33 19.94 6.35
C ARG A 68 21.48 19.46 7.23
N LEU A 69 21.65 20.07 8.41
CA LEU A 69 22.61 19.64 9.42
C LEU A 69 22.36 18.19 9.86
N SER A 70 21.10 17.82 10.11
CA SER A 70 20.74 16.44 10.43
C SER A 70 21.01 15.46 9.29
N SER A 71 20.89 15.90 8.04
CA SER A 71 21.17 15.08 6.86
C SER A 71 22.66 14.76 6.74
N TYR A 72 23.54 15.74 7.02
CA TYR A 72 24.99 15.54 7.02
C TYR A 72 25.51 14.68 8.18
N GLN A 73 24.77 14.56 9.29
CA GLN A 73 25.17 13.64 10.38
C GLN A 73 25.19 12.17 9.96
N ASN A 74 24.38 11.80 8.97
CA ASN A 74 24.32 10.45 8.39
C ASN A 74 24.94 10.37 6.99
N TYR A 75 25.62 11.44 6.57
CA TYR A 75 26.26 11.52 5.26
C TYR A 75 27.66 10.89 5.33
N ASP A 76 27.96 10.05 4.35
CA ASP A 76 29.26 9.39 4.23
C ASP A 76 30.17 10.22 3.30
N PHE A 77 31.05 11.01 3.89
CA PHE A 77 31.92 11.97 3.21
C PHE A 77 33.02 11.28 2.41
N VAL A 78 33.21 11.74 1.17
CA VAL A 78 34.35 11.34 0.33
C VAL A 78 35.60 12.15 0.71
N SER A 79 35.42 13.42 1.10
CA SER A 79 36.48 14.29 1.60
C SER A 79 36.74 14.05 3.09
N SER A 80 37.98 13.68 3.43
CA SER A 80 38.42 13.64 4.83
C SER A 80 38.42 15.01 5.49
N GLU A 81 38.74 16.06 4.72
CA GLU A 81 38.78 17.45 5.20
C GLU A 81 37.36 17.97 5.49
N ALA A 82 36.38 17.66 4.63
CA ALA A 82 34.98 18.02 4.88
C ALA A 82 34.43 17.29 6.12
N ARG A 83 34.79 16.01 6.29
CA ARG A 83 34.38 15.22 7.45
C ARG A 83 34.91 15.81 8.77
N GLU A 84 36.20 16.15 8.80
CA GLU A 84 36.84 16.71 9.98
C GLU A 84 36.24 18.08 10.35
N ALA A 85 36.05 18.96 9.36
CA ALA A 85 35.42 20.26 9.56
C ALA A 85 33.96 20.15 10.07
N PHE A 86 33.21 19.16 9.61
CA PHE A 86 31.85 18.89 10.10
C PHE A 86 31.84 18.37 11.54
N GLU A 87 32.75 17.46 11.88
CA GLU A 87 32.89 16.92 13.23
C GLU A 87 33.27 18.03 14.24
N GLU A 88 34.18 18.94 13.86
CA GLU A 88 34.58 20.09 14.67
C GLU A 88 33.42 21.07 14.91
N MET A 89 32.69 21.44 13.85
CA MET A 89 31.50 22.30 13.96
C MET A 89 30.44 21.70 14.89
N MET A 90 30.20 20.38 14.79
CA MET A 90 29.25 19.68 15.64
C MET A 90 29.69 19.59 17.11
N GLN A 91 30.99 19.59 17.36
CA GLN A 91 31.53 19.61 18.71
C GLN A 91 31.34 20.99 19.37
N GLU A 92 31.65 22.07 18.65
CA GLU A 92 31.47 23.44 19.14
C GLU A 92 30.00 23.74 19.48
N ILE A 93 29.07 23.38 18.59
CA ILE A 93 27.62 23.54 18.83
C ILE A 93 27.19 22.83 20.12
N ARG A 94 27.75 21.64 20.38
CA ARG A 94 27.43 20.85 21.58
C ARG A 94 27.94 21.53 22.85
N GLU A 95 29.16 22.05 22.82
CA GLU A 95 29.76 22.74 23.96
C GLU A 95 28.99 24.01 24.33
N ASP A 96 28.59 24.82 23.34
CA ASP A 96 27.85 26.07 23.56
C ASP A 96 26.44 25.85 24.13
N VAL A 97 25.70 24.86 23.61
CA VAL A 97 24.36 24.52 24.11
C VAL A 97 24.42 24.01 25.55
N LEU A 98 25.42 23.18 25.86
CA LEU A 98 25.60 22.64 27.21
C LEU A 98 25.96 23.76 28.19
N ASN A 99 26.93 24.61 27.85
CA ASN A 99 27.35 25.73 28.72
C ASN A 99 26.17 26.66 29.04
N THR A 100 25.35 26.98 28.03
CA THR A 100 24.15 27.82 28.20
C THR A 100 23.10 27.16 29.11
N TYR A 101 22.89 25.85 28.98
CA TYR A 101 21.97 25.09 29.84
C TYR A 101 22.43 25.03 31.30
N PHE A 102 23.74 24.83 31.53
CA PHE A 102 24.31 24.77 32.87
C PHE A 102 24.26 26.12 33.58
N GLU A 103 24.56 27.22 32.88
CA GLU A 103 24.46 28.57 33.45
C GLU A 103 23.03 28.96 33.81
N ALA A 104 22.04 28.60 32.97
CA ALA A 104 20.64 28.93 33.19
C ALA A 104 19.99 28.20 34.38
N ASN A 105 20.43 26.98 34.69
CA ASN A 105 19.82 26.14 35.72
C ASN A 105 20.57 26.14 37.06
N LYS A 106 21.69 26.86 37.17
CA LYS A 106 22.55 26.91 38.36
C LYS A 106 21.83 27.40 39.62
N GLU A 107 20.80 28.23 39.48
CA GLU A 107 20.02 28.79 40.59
C GLU A 107 18.99 27.79 41.17
N PHE A 108 18.49 26.86 40.34
CA PHE A 108 17.54 25.82 40.75
C PHE A 108 18.20 24.73 41.61
N PHE A 109 19.44 24.35 41.27
CA PHE A 109 20.17 23.31 42.01
C PHE A 109 20.78 23.79 43.34
N ALA A 110 20.76 25.10 43.62
CA ALA A 110 21.42 25.67 44.77
C ALA A 110 20.60 25.59 46.09
N ASN A 111 19.27 25.44 46.02
CA ASN A 111 18.39 25.37 47.22
C ASN A 111 17.17 24.45 46.97
N PRO A 112 17.27 23.14 47.24
CA PRO A 112 16.13 22.22 47.18
C PRO A 112 15.20 22.36 48.41
N ASP A 113 13.89 22.17 48.21
CA ASP A 113 12.90 22.11 49.31
C ASP A 113 13.02 20.77 50.07
N GLU A 114 13.32 20.82 51.37
CA GLU A 114 13.46 19.64 52.23
C GLU A 114 12.18 18.79 52.28
N ALA A 115 11.00 19.40 52.16
CA ALA A 115 9.72 18.69 52.20
C ALA A 115 9.49 17.83 50.93
N GLU A 116 9.92 18.31 49.77
CA GLU A 116 9.81 17.59 48.50
C GLU A 116 10.78 16.41 48.45
N MET A 117 11.97 16.56 49.03
CA MET A 117 12.98 15.50 49.12
C MET A 117 12.55 14.35 50.06
N GLY A 118 11.81 14.67 51.12
CA GLY A 118 11.16 13.66 51.97
C GLY A 118 10.13 12.84 51.19
N ARG A 119 9.21 13.51 50.49
CA ARG A 119 8.17 12.86 49.69
C ARG A 119 8.74 11.98 48.57
N LEU A 120 9.82 12.42 47.92
CA LEU A 120 10.49 11.65 46.87
C LEU A 120 11.11 10.36 47.41
N ARG A 121 11.72 10.40 48.60
CA ARG A 121 12.28 9.24 49.28
C ARG A 121 11.21 8.20 49.60
N ASP A 122 10.10 8.66 50.16
CA ASP A 122 8.97 7.79 50.54
C ASP A 122 8.38 7.09 49.32
N MET A 123 8.23 7.82 48.20
CA MET A 123 7.83 7.24 46.91
C MET A 123 8.80 6.16 46.43
N MET A 124 10.11 6.43 46.43
CA MET A 124 11.11 5.46 45.98
C MET A 124 11.11 4.18 46.83
N ASN A 125 10.94 4.33 48.14
CA ASN A 125 10.84 3.20 49.06
C ASN A 125 9.55 2.39 48.85
N ALA A 126 8.41 3.06 48.72
CA ALA A 126 7.13 2.43 48.46
C ALA A 126 7.14 1.65 47.14
N LEU A 127 7.62 2.28 46.05
CA LEU A 127 7.74 1.63 44.75
C LEU A 127 8.72 0.45 44.77
N SER A 128 9.85 0.59 45.45
CA SER A 128 10.82 -0.50 45.60
C SER A 128 10.21 -1.71 46.33
N ASN A 129 9.41 -1.47 47.37
CA ASN A 129 8.74 -2.54 48.11
C ASN A 129 7.68 -3.24 47.23
N LEU A 130 6.90 -2.49 46.44
CA LEU A 130 5.92 -3.06 45.52
C LEU A 130 6.57 -3.97 44.47
N ILE A 131 7.67 -3.52 43.86
CA ILE A 131 8.43 -4.31 42.87
C ILE A 131 8.96 -5.61 43.51
N GLU A 132 9.42 -5.53 44.76
CA GLU A 132 9.92 -6.71 45.47
C GLU A 132 8.81 -7.71 45.84
N GLN A 133 7.63 -7.23 46.25
CA GLN A 133 6.46 -8.04 46.57
C GLN A 133 5.88 -8.73 45.33
N ASP A 134 5.69 -7.99 44.24
CA ASP A 134 5.21 -8.50 42.95
C ASP A 134 6.10 -9.65 42.45
N ARG A 135 7.42 -9.44 42.49
CA ARG A 135 8.40 -10.45 42.07
C ARG A 135 8.41 -11.70 42.96
N ARG A 136 8.07 -11.57 44.24
CA ARG A 136 7.95 -12.72 45.18
C ARG A 136 6.59 -13.42 45.06
N GLY A 137 5.66 -12.89 44.28
CA GLY A 137 4.28 -13.37 44.22
C GLY A 137 3.53 -13.15 45.55
N GLU A 138 3.98 -12.19 46.37
CA GLU A 138 3.33 -11.80 47.62
C GLU A 138 2.21 -10.79 47.32
N PRO A 139 1.12 -10.77 48.12
CA PRO A 139 0.11 -9.73 47.98
C PRO A 139 0.73 -8.35 48.22
N LEU A 140 0.37 -7.39 47.35
CA LEU A 140 0.85 -6.01 47.42
C LEU A 140 0.31 -5.31 48.67
N ASP A 141 1.23 -4.79 49.50
CA ASP A 141 0.94 -4.00 50.71
C ASP A 141 1.95 -2.85 50.82
N PRO A 142 1.55 -1.59 50.54
CA PRO A 142 0.20 -1.13 50.18
C PRO A 142 -0.26 -1.66 48.80
N THR A 143 -1.56 -1.59 48.52
CA THR A 143 -2.07 -1.92 47.18
C THR A 143 -1.62 -0.90 46.14
N PHE A 144 -1.62 -1.28 44.87
CA PHE A 144 -1.30 -0.35 43.77
C PHE A 144 -2.23 0.88 43.76
N GLU A 145 -3.51 0.70 44.09
CA GLU A 145 -4.49 1.80 44.21
C GLU A 145 -4.11 2.79 45.32
N GLU A 146 -3.67 2.30 46.48
CA GLU A 146 -3.20 3.13 47.59
C GLU A 146 -1.91 3.88 47.24
N PHE A 147 -0.97 3.22 46.55
CA PHE A 147 0.25 3.86 46.03
C PHE A 147 -0.07 4.98 45.04
N MET A 148 -0.99 4.75 44.10
CA MET A 148 -1.41 5.77 43.14
C MET A 148 -2.20 6.92 43.80
N GLN A 149 -2.90 6.66 44.90
CA GLN A 149 -3.58 7.70 45.68
C GLN A 149 -2.58 8.67 46.35
N GLU A 150 -1.43 8.16 46.78
CA GLU A 150 -0.40 8.96 47.49
C GLU A 150 0.63 9.60 46.55
N PHE A 151 1.02 8.89 45.48
CA PHE A 151 2.11 9.28 44.58
C PHE A 151 1.71 9.40 43.10
N GLY A 152 0.42 9.36 42.76
CA GLY A 152 -0.07 9.40 41.37
C GLY A 152 0.34 10.66 40.60
N ASP A 153 0.61 11.77 41.28
CA ASP A 153 1.09 13.03 40.67
C ASP A 153 2.38 12.84 39.85
N PHE A 154 3.23 11.87 40.21
CA PHE A 154 4.50 11.59 39.52
C PHE A 154 4.34 10.71 38.27
N PHE A 155 3.20 10.05 38.13
CA PHE A 155 2.92 9.01 37.13
C PHE A 155 1.61 9.27 36.37
N PRO A 156 1.52 10.39 35.62
CA PRO A 156 0.31 10.70 34.85
C PRO A 156 0.10 9.63 33.76
N GLY A 157 -1.10 9.03 33.75
CA GLY A 157 -1.50 8.04 32.74
C GLY A 157 -1.05 6.59 32.99
N ALA A 158 -0.46 6.29 34.16
CA ALA A 158 -0.15 4.90 34.52
C ALA A 158 -1.40 4.18 35.06
N GLU A 159 -1.77 3.06 34.44
CA GLU A 159 -2.94 2.26 34.83
C GLU A 159 -2.55 1.01 35.64
N THR A 160 -1.29 0.57 35.54
CA THR A 160 -0.78 -0.64 36.20
C THR A 160 0.58 -0.44 36.85
N LEU A 161 0.94 -1.34 37.79
CA LEU A 161 2.28 -1.36 38.39
C LEU A 161 3.37 -1.54 37.33
N GLU A 162 3.11 -2.34 36.30
CA GLU A 162 4.02 -2.56 35.18
C GLU A 162 4.26 -1.26 34.39
N ASP A 163 3.23 -0.43 34.19
CA ASP A 163 3.39 0.87 33.53
C ASP A 163 4.25 1.82 34.36
N VAL A 164 4.05 1.87 35.69
CA VAL A 164 4.87 2.70 36.60
C VAL A 164 6.33 2.24 36.57
N VAL A 165 6.55 0.92 36.66
CA VAL A 165 7.89 0.31 36.61
C VAL A 165 8.57 0.61 35.28
N ARG A 166 7.87 0.46 34.15
CA ARG A 166 8.40 0.75 32.81
C ARG A 166 8.73 2.23 32.65
N MET A 167 7.83 3.14 33.04
CA MET A 167 8.08 4.58 32.99
C MET A 167 9.29 5.01 33.82
N MET A 168 9.46 4.44 35.02
CA MET A 168 10.62 4.73 35.86
C MET A 168 11.91 4.13 35.33
N ALA A 169 11.86 2.91 34.79
CA ALA A 169 13.02 2.29 34.17
C ALA A 169 13.49 3.07 32.92
N GLU A 170 12.57 3.52 32.08
CA GLU A 170 12.88 4.37 30.92
C GLU A 170 13.50 5.71 31.32
N ARG A 171 12.94 6.38 32.35
CA ARG A 171 13.49 7.64 32.89
C ARG A 171 14.88 7.44 33.50
N ALA A 172 15.09 6.37 34.26
CA ALA A 172 16.38 6.06 34.87
C ALA A 172 17.44 5.72 33.81
N ALA A 173 17.08 4.92 32.79
CA ALA A 173 17.95 4.61 31.67
C ALA A 173 18.33 5.87 30.87
N ALA A 174 17.39 6.79 30.66
CA ALA A 174 17.66 8.07 30.00
C ALA A 174 18.60 8.98 30.82
N ALA A 175 18.41 9.06 32.14
CA ALA A 175 19.28 9.82 33.02
C ALA A 175 20.71 9.26 33.06
N GLU A 176 20.86 7.94 33.10
CA GLU A 176 22.16 7.27 33.04
C GLU A 176 22.84 7.46 31.68
N ALA A 177 22.10 7.38 30.58
CA ALA A 177 22.61 7.66 29.24
C ALA A 177 23.09 9.11 29.10
N MET A 178 22.32 10.06 29.63
CA MET A 178 22.72 11.47 29.70
C MET A 178 24.01 11.64 30.51
N PHE A 179 24.08 11.05 31.70
CA PHE A 179 25.27 11.13 32.55
C PHE A 179 26.51 10.56 31.84
N ASN A 180 26.36 9.41 31.18
CA ASN A 180 27.44 8.77 30.43
C ASN A 180 27.84 9.53 29.16
N SER A 181 26.97 10.40 28.64
CA SER A 181 27.26 11.25 27.47
C SER A 181 28.08 12.52 27.78
N LEU A 182 28.24 12.87 29.07
CA LEU A 182 28.99 14.04 29.53
C LEU A 182 30.49 13.77 29.61
N SER A 183 31.30 14.82 29.54
CA SER A 183 32.76 14.71 29.69
C SER A 183 33.15 14.29 31.11
N ALA A 184 34.36 13.74 31.29
CA ALA A 184 34.83 13.30 32.61
C ALA A 184 34.88 14.44 33.65
N GLU A 185 35.12 15.68 33.19
CA GLU A 185 35.15 16.88 34.03
C GLU A 185 33.74 17.33 34.40
N GLN A 186 32.81 17.35 33.44
CA GLN A 186 31.39 17.66 33.68
C GLN A 186 30.72 16.60 34.57
N GLN A 187 31.07 15.32 34.40
CA GLN A 187 30.62 14.24 35.27
C GLN A 187 31.11 14.43 36.72
N ALA A 188 32.35 14.89 36.91
CA ALA A 188 32.90 15.16 38.23
C ALA A 188 32.23 16.37 38.90
N GLU A 189 31.96 17.43 38.14
CA GLU A 189 31.25 18.62 38.62
C GLU A 189 29.80 18.30 39.00
N LEU A 190 29.06 17.59 38.13
CA LEU A 190 27.71 17.13 38.44
C LEU A 190 27.68 16.18 39.64
N ARG A 191 28.64 15.26 39.77
CA ARG A 191 28.75 14.41 40.97
C ARG A 191 29.01 15.23 42.24
N GLY A 192 29.75 16.32 42.14
CA GLY A 192 29.96 17.25 43.25
C GLY A 192 28.67 17.97 43.67
N LEU A 193 27.91 18.46 42.69
CA LEU A 193 26.62 19.13 42.91
C LEU A 193 25.54 18.16 43.43
N PHE A 194 25.42 16.97 42.82
CA PHE A 194 24.54 15.91 43.32
C PHE A 194 24.97 15.41 44.69
N GLY A 195 26.27 15.40 44.99
CA GLY A 195 26.80 15.02 46.30
C GLY A 195 26.33 15.94 47.43
N GLN A 196 26.18 17.25 47.17
CA GLN A 196 25.61 18.21 48.12
C GLN A 196 24.09 18.08 48.26
N MET A 197 23.39 17.75 47.17
CA MET A 197 21.94 17.54 47.17
C MET A 197 21.52 16.17 47.78
N LEU A 198 22.43 15.18 47.76
CA LEU A 198 22.26 13.83 48.28
C LEU A 198 23.03 13.61 49.61
N GLU A 199 23.32 14.67 50.38
CA GLU A 199 23.92 14.53 51.72
C GLU A 199 23.05 13.68 52.68
N ASP A 200 21.76 13.51 52.36
CA ASP A 200 20.88 12.56 53.03
C ASP A 200 21.19 11.11 52.59
N LEU A 201 21.91 10.41 53.47
CA LEU A 201 22.28 9.01 53.32
C LEU A 201 21.08 8.10 53.01
N ASP A 202 19.89 8.42 53.51
CA ASP A 202 18.70 7.60 53.33
C ASP A 202 18.15 7.69 51.91
N LEU A 203 18.19 8.87 51.28
CA LEU A 203 17.72 9.06 49.91
C LEU A 203 18.60 8.33 48.90
N ASN A 204 19.93 8.40 49.09
CA ASN A 204 20.87 7.67 48.25
C ASN A 204 20.64 6.15 48.34
N SER A 205 20.31 5.65 49.54
CA SER A 205 20.00 4.23 49.74
C SER A 205 18.70 3.82 49.02
N ALA A 206 17.65 4.65 49.10
CA ALA A 206 16.37 4.42 48.45
C ALA A 206 16.50 4.42 46.92
N LEU A 207 17.26 5.36 46.36
CA LEU A 207 17.52 5.47 44.92
C LEU A 207 18.29 4.26 44.37
N ASN A 208 19.38 3.85 45.04
CA ASN A 208 20.15 2.69 44.59
C ASN A 208 19.33 1.39 44.65
N ARG A 209 18.50 1.22 45.69
CA ARG A 209 17.60 0.07 45.82
C ARG A 209 16.57 0.05 44.69
N LEU A 210 15.96 1.20 44.39
CA LEU A 210 14.98 1.33 43.31
C LEU A 210 15.59 1.00 41.94
N VAL A 211 16.73 1.63 41.59
CA VAL A 211 17.40 1.37 40.29
C VAL A 211 17.80 -0.09 40.13
N GLY A 212 18.27 -0.74 41.20
CA GLY A 212 18.56 -2.17 41.20
C GLY A 212 17.32 -3.03 40.93
N ASN A 213 16.20 -2.71 41.58
CA ASN A 213 14.93 -3.40 41.39
C ASN A 213 14.36 -3.17 39.97
N LEU A 214 14.45 -1.95 39.43
CA LEU A 214 14.00 -1.61 38.07
C LEU A 214 14.79 -2.39 37.01
N ARG A 215 16.13 -2.40 37.09
CA ARG A 215 16.98 -3.16 36.16
C ARG A 215 16.64 -4.64 36.11
N GLN A 216 16.25 -5.20 37.25
CA GLN A 216 15.89 -6.60 37.36
C GLN A 216 14.46 -6.89 36.88
N ALA A 217 13.54 -5.93 37.06
CA ALA A 217 12.15 -6.04 36.61
C ALA A 217 11.98 -5.82 35.10
N THR A 218 12.87 -5.02 34.47
CA THR A 218 12.81 -4.70 33.04
C THR A 218 14.11 -5.11 32.32
N PRO A 219 14.36 -6.43 32.11
CA PRO A 219 15.53 -6.93 31.40
C PRO A 219 15.47 -6.69 29.87
N ASP A 220 14.29 -6.36 29.36
CA ASP A 220 13.98 -6.02 27.96
C ASP A 220 14.38 -4.59 27.58
N ILE A 221 14.45 -3.68 28.56
CA ILE A 221 14.96 -2.33 28.37
C ILE A 221 16.49 -2.41 28.22
N ASP A 222 16.99 -1.95 27.08
CA ASP A 222 18.44 -1.87 26.84
C ASP A 222 19.04 -0.70 27.63
N TRP A 223 19.43 -0.95 28.88
CA TRP A 223 20.10 0.00 29.78
C TRP A 223 21.45 0.50 29.25
N GLN A 224 22.02 -0.16 28.23
CA GLN A 224 23.28 0.22 27.59
C GLN A 224 23.08 0.95 26.25
N ARG A 225 21.85 1.39 25.94
CA ARG A 225 21.48 2.08 24.67
C ARG A 225 22.27 3.34 24.34
N ALA A 226 23.07 3.86 25.27
CA ALA A 226 24.00 4.97 25.02
C ALA A 226 24.99 4.70 23.85
N ASN A 227 25.22 3.44 23.46
CA ASN A 227 26.05 3.14 22.27
C ASN A 227 25.28 3.03 20.94
N ARG A 228 23.95 3.24 20.90
CA ARG A 228 23.17 3.10 19.64
C ARG A 228 22.19 4.22 19.29
N TYR A 229 22.06 5.27 20.09
CA TYR A 229 21.42 6.51 19.64
C TYR A 229 22.49 7.55 19.29
N ARG A 230 22.98 7.50 18.05
CA ARG A 230 23.65 8.63 17.41
C ARG A 230 22.54 9.43 16.72
N GLY A 231 22.09 10.49 17.37
CA GLY A 231 21.01 11.37 16.91
C GLY A 231 20.68 12.36 18.01
N GLY A 232 21.45 13.43 18.10
CA GLY A 232 21.43 14.36 19.22
C GLY A 232 20.42 15.49 19.01
N GLN A 233 19.37 15.54 19.83
CA GLN A 233 18.74 16.77 20.30
C GLN A 233 18.09 16.54 21.68
N PRO A 234 18.59 17.18 22.75
CA PRO A 234 17.77 17.43 23.93
C PRO A 234 16.99 18.73 23.71
N GLY A 235 15.69 18.62 23.41
CA GLY A 235 14.78 19.78 23.37
C GLY A 235 14.38 20.24 24.79
N LYS A 236 13.98 21.51 24.94
CA LYS A 236 13.44 22.06 26.19
C LYS A 236 12.21 21.27 26.64
N PHE A 237 12.02 21.07 27.95
CA PHE A 237 10.89 20.29 28.50
C PHE A 237 9.50 20.78 28.01
N SER A 238 9.34 22.09 27.75
CA SER A 238 8.12 22.67 27.17
C SER A 238 7.99 22.46 25.64
N GLU A 239 9.11 22.41 24.91
CA GLU A 239 9.11 22.05 23.48
C GLU A 239 8.99 20.53 23.28
N ALA A 240 9.43 19.73 24.25
CA ALA A 240 9.29 18.27 24.23
C ALA A 240 7.82 17.86 24.45
N THR A 241 7.06 18.58 25.27
CA THR A 241 5.61 18.35 25.42
C THR A 241 4.84 18.80 24.19
N ASP A 242 5.16 19.96 23.62
CA ASP A 242 4.50 20.47 22.41
C ASP A 242 4.83 19.60 21.19
N ARG A 243 6.10 19.20 21.01
CA ARG A 243 6.50 18.26 19.96
C ARG A 243 6.00 16.85 20.22
N SER A 244 5.90 16.39 21.46
CA SER A 244 5.28 15.10 21.77
C SER A 244 3.78 15.12 21.48
N GLN A 245 3.12 16.25 21.72
CA GLN A 245 1.71 16.43 21.38
C GLN A 245 1.53 16.52 19.86
N GLU A 246 2.39 17.24 19.16
CA GLU A 246 2.41 17.30 17.69
C GLU A 246 2.71 15.93 17.08
N ILE A 247 3.69 15.18 17.60
CA ILE A 247 3.98 13.80 17.19
C ILE A 247 2.82 12.87 17.54
N ALA A 248 2.16 13.04 18.69
CA ALA A 248 0.97 12.25 19.03
C ALA A 248 -0.22 12.57 18.13
N GLU A 249 -0.43 13.84 17.78
CA GLU A 249 -1.45 14.28 16.83
C GLU A 249 -1.15 13.78 15.41
N LEU A 250 0.12 13.84 14.98
CA LEU A 250 0.59 13.30 13.71
C LEU A 250 0.46 11.77 13.68
N ARG A 251 0.80 11.05 14.75
CA ARG A 251 0.58 9.60 14.88
C ARG A 251 -0.90 9.24 14.89
N ASN A 252 -1.74 10.04 15.55
CA ASN A 252 -3.18 9.84 15.52
C ASN A 252 -3.73 10.05 14.10
N LEU A 253 -3.25 11.09 13.40
CA LEU A 253 -3.62 11.37 12.02
C LEU A 253 -3.10 10.29 11.06
N GLU A 254 -1.87 9.83 11.24
CA GLU A 254 -1.22 8.74 10.51
C GLU A 254 -1.99 7.43 10.71
N GLN A 255 -2.25 7.02 11.97
CA GLN A 255 -3.06 5.84 12.28
C GLN A 255 -4.48 5.94 11.71
N PHE A 256 -5.03 7.15 11.63
CA PHE A 256 -6.35 7.39 11.03
C PHE A 256 -6.32 7.28 9.50
N LEU A 257 -5.23 7.67 8.85
CA LEU A 257 -5.05 7.66 7.40
C LEU A 257 -4.55 6.30 6.85
N GLU A 258 -3.62 5.65 7.55
CA GLU A 258 -3.02 4.35 7.17
C GLU A 258 -3.92 3.15 7.52
N GLY A 259 -4.87 3.33 8.43
CA GLY A 259 -5.78 2.25 8.82
C GLY A 259 -6.60 1.72 7.62
N PRO A 260 -6.84 0.38 7.54
CA PRO A 260 -7.70 -0.19 6.51
C PRO A 260 -9.10 0.45 6.58
N GLY A 261 -9.41 1.25 5.56
CA GLY A 261 -10.66 2.03 5.51
C GLY A 261 -10.53 3.53 5.80
N GLY A 262 -9.38 4.17 5.59
CA GLY A 262 -9.24 5.64 5.70
C GLY A 262 -10.34 6.44 4.96
N ALA A 263 -10.85 5.93 3.84
CA ALA A 263 -11.98 6.52 3.12
C ALA A 263 -13.31 6.51 3.91
N ASN A 264 -13.50 5.55 4.83
CA ASN A 264 -14.71 5.44 5.65
C ASN A 264 -14.79 6.50 6.75
N ARG A 265 -13.63 6.99 7.19
CA ARG A 265 -13.50 7.92 8.31
C ARG A 265 -13.19 9.37 7.87
N LEU A 266 -13.00 9.63 6.57
CA LEU A 266 -12.86 10.99 6.00
C LEU A 266 -13.82 12.06 6.59
N PRO A 267 -15.11 11.76 6.86
CA PRO A 267 -16.05 12.74 7.44
C PRO A 267 -15.80 13.08 8.92
N GLU A 268 -15.02 12.26 9.63
CA GLU A 268 -14.68 12.40 11.05
C GLU A 268 -13.34 13.11 11.27
N ILE A 269 -12.61 13.42 10.19
CA ILE A 269 -11.35 14.17 10.26
C ILE A 269 -11.61 15.60 10.70
N ASP A 270 -10.88 16.05 11.72
CA ASP A 270 -10.81 17.45 12.12
C ASP A 270 -9.97 18.26 11.12
N ILE A 271 -10.64 19.11 10.35
CA ILE A 271 -10.02 19.97 9.34
C ILE A 271 -9.06 20.98 9.99
N GLU A 272 -9.31 21.42 11.22
CA GLU A 272 -8.42 22.36 11.91
C GLU A 272 -7.12 21.69 12.35
N ALA A 273 -7.17 20.44 12.81
CA ALA A 273 -5.98 19.66 13.10
C ALA A 273 -5.14 19.42 11.83
N VAL A 274 -5.79 19.07 10.71
CA VAL A 274 -5.11 18.96 9.41
C VAL A 274 -4.50 20.30 8.98
N ARG A 275 -5.20 21.42 9.20
CA ARG A 275 -4.69 22.75 8.84
C ARG A 275 -3.45 23.12 9.64
N ARG A 276 -3.44 22.79 10.93
CA ARG A 276 -2.34 23.08 11.85
C ARG A 276 -1.10 22.25 11.54
N ASN A 277 -1.28 20.96 11.27
CA ASN A 277 -0.18 20.00 11.22
C ASN A 277 0.31 19.73 9.78
N LEU A 278 -0.57 19.84 8.76
CA LEU A 278 -0.25 19.61 7.35
C LEU A 278 -0.42 20.87 6.47
N GLY A 279 -0.79 21.99 7.08
CA GLY A 279 -0.94 23.27 6.40
C GLY A 279 -2.31 23.51 5.73
N PRO A 280 -2.53 24.73 5.20
CA PRO A 280 -3.82 25.17 4.68
C PRO A 280 -4.27 24.44 3.40
N ASP A 281 -3.32 24.00 2.56
CA ASP A 281 -3.64 23.29 1.33
C ASP A 281 -4.14 21.86 1.58
N ALA A 282 -3.55 21.15 2.56
CA ALA A 282 -4.02 19.84 3.00
C ALA A 282 -5.45 19.93 3.54
N ALA A 283 -5.73 20.91 4.39
CA ALA A 283 -7.07 21.15 4.95
C ALA A 283 -8.12 21.40 3.85
N LYS A 284 -7.77 22.19 2.82
CA LYS A 284 -8.64 22.45 1.67
C LYS A 284 -8.93 21.20 0.85
N ASN A 285 -7.95 20.30 0.70
CA ASN A 285 -8.14 19.02 0.03
C ASN A 285 -9.06 18.09 0.83
N VAL A 286 -8.88 18.00 2.15
CA VAL A 286 -9.77 17.24 3.04
C VAL A 286 -11.20 17.78 3.00
N GLU A 287 -11.38 19.11 3.04
CA GLU A 287 -12.69 19.74 2.93
C GLU A 287 -13.39 19.39 1.60
N ARG A 288 -12.65 19.42 0.49
CA ARG A 288 -13.15 19.00 -0.84
C ARG A 288 -13.58 17.53 -0.84
N LEU A 289 -12.78 16.65 -0.24
CA LEU A 289 -13.11 15.23 -0.11
C LEU A 289 -14.37 15.02 0.74
N GLN A 290 -14.48 15.69 1.90
CA GLN A 290 -15.69 15.62 2.73
C GLN A 290 -16.93 16.12 1.99
N LYS A 291 -16.83 17.23 1.25
CA LYS A 291 -17.94 17.78 0.45
C LYS A 291 -18.34 16.83 -0.67
N ALA A 292 -17.38 16.21 -1.35
CA ALA A 292 -17.64 15.19 -2.37
C ALA A 292 -18.36 13.97 -1.76
N MET A 293 -17.88 13.47 -0.61
CA MET A 293 -18.48 12.34 0.11
C MET A 293 -19.92 12.62 0.55
N ARG A 294 -20.20 13.82 1.08
CA ARG A 294 -21.58 14.25 1.40
C ARG A 294 -22.45 14.24 0.15
N GLY A 295 -21.96 14.83 -0.95
CA GLY A 295 -22.68 14.84 -2.23
C GLY A 295 -22.94 13.45 -2.82
N LEU A 296 -22.05 12.47 -2.59
CA LEU A 296 -22.27 11.08 -3.00
C LEU A 296 -23.34 10.39 -2.14
N THR A 297 -23.37 10.69 -0.85
CA THR A 297 -24.37 10.19 0.11
C THR A 297 -25.76 10.78 -0.17
N GLU A 298 -25.85 12.10 -0.37
CA GLU A 298 -27.10 12.80 -0.72
C GLU A 298 -27.71 12.30 -2.04
N LYS A 299 -26.87 11.96 -3.02
CA LYS A 299 -27.32 11.38 -4.29
C LYS A 299 -27.70 9.89 -4.18
N GLY A 300 -27.58 9.29 -3.00
CA GLY A 300 -27.86 7.89 -2.72
C GLY A 300 -26.94 6.94 -3.49
N LEU A 301 -25.71 7.35 -3.80
CA LEU A 301 -24.70 6.50 -4.45
C LEU A 301 -23.87 5.72 -3.43
N VAL A 302 -23.81 6.23 -2.20
CA VAL A 302 -23.05 5.68 -1.10
C VAL A 302 -23.99 5.58 0.10
N ASP A 303 -23.92 4.47 0.81
CA ASP A 303 -24.62 4.23 2.07
C ASP A 303 -23.61 4.06 3.20
N ARG A 304 -23.94 4.57 4.38
CA ARG A 304 -23.13 4.47 5.59
C ARG A 304 -23.93 3.64 6.59
N SER A 305 -23.72 2.33 6.56
CA SER A 305 -24.29 1.40 7.53
C SER A 305 -23.15 0.85 8.40
N GLN A 306 -23.31 0.95 9.72
CA GLN A 306 -22.36 0.43 10.73
C GLN A 306 -20.90 0.92 10.58
N GLY A 307 -20.69 2.21 10.33
CA GLY A 307 -19.35 2.81 10.27
C GLY A 307 -18.52 2.43 9.03
N GLN A 308 -19.08 1.65 8.10
CA GLN A 308 -18.47 1.36 6.80
C GLN A 308 -19.20 2.10 5.68
N THR A 309 -18.42 2.74 4.81
CA THR A 309 -18.95 3.37 3.60
C THR A 309 -19.05 2.30 2.52
N LYS A 310 -20.27 1.95 2.12
CA LYS A 310 -20.53 0.98 1.05
C LYS A 310 -21.20 1.66 -0.14
N LEU A 311 -20.93 1.15 -1.34
CA LEU A 311 -21.59 1.63 -2.54
C LEU A 311 -23.02 1.08 -2.58
N THR A 312 -23.99 1.94 -2.85
CA THR A 312 -25.36 1.45 -3.09
C THR A 312 -25.43 0.75 -4.44
N ALA A 313 -26.47 -0.06 -4.68
CA ALA A 313 -26.72 -0.64 -6.00
C ALA A 313 -26.80 0.42 -7.13
N ARG A 314 -27.22 1.66 -6.80
CA ARG A 314 -27.24 2.80 -7.74
C ARG A 314 -25.83 3.37 -7.94
N GLY A 315 -25.06 3.51 -6.87
CA GLY A 315 -23.64 3.88 -6.92
C GLY A 315 -22.84 2.91 -7.76
N MET A 316 -23.00 1.62 -7.51
CA MET A 316 -22.30 0.55 -8.21
C MET A 316 -22.56 0.59 -9.71
N ARG A 317 -23.83 0.67 -10.14
CA ARG A 317 -24.20 0.84 -11.55
C ARG A 317 -23.60 2.10 -12.17
N LYS A 318 -23.53 3.21 -11.43
CA LYS A 318 -22.97 4.46 -11.93
C LYS A 318 -21.45 4.41 -12.06
N VAL A 319 -20.75 3.76 -11.14
CA VAL A 319 -19.31 3.52 -11.23
C VAL A 319 -19.01 2.59 -12.39
N ALA A 320 -19.70 1.46 -12.50
CA ALA A 320 -19.50 0.52 -13.60
C ALA A 320 -19.83 1.13 -14.98
N GLY A 321 -20.91 1.92 -15.08
CA GLY A 321 -21.25 2.65 -16.31
C GLY A 321 -20.28 3.78 -16.64
N SER A 322 -19.63 4.40 -15.65
CA SER A 322 -18.54 5.36 -15.88
C SER A 322 -17.27 4.66 -16.33
N ALA A 323 -16.89 3.55 -15.68
CA ALA A 323 -15.77 2.71 -16.11
C ALA A 323 -15.96 2.23 -17.55
N LEU A 324 -17.16 1.74 -17.88
CA LEU A 324 -17.50 1.33 -19.25
C LEU A 324 -17.34 2.49 -20.26
N ARG A 325 -17.82 3.70 -19.93
CA ARG A 325 -17.68 4.89 -20.78
C ARG A 325 -16.22 5.34 -20.93
N GLU A 326 -15.44 5.31 -19.86
CA GLU A 326 -14.01 5.59 -19.86
C GLU A 326 -13.29 4.64 -20.85
N LEU A 327 -13.53 3.34 -20.72
CA LEU A 327 -12.98 2.32 -21.63
C LEU A 327 -13.43 2.54 -23.09
N PHE A 328 -14.70 2.87 -23.34
CA PHE A 328 -15.19 3.19 -24.69
C PHE A 328 -14.67 4.52 -25.26
N SER A 329 -14.33 5.49 -24.40
CA SER A 329 -13.79 6.78 -24.84
C SER A 329 -12.36 6.63 -25.36
N GLN A 330 -11.55 5.79 -24.70
CA GLN A 330 -10.20 5.43 -25.13
C GLN A 330 -10.22 4.66 -26.47
N LEU A 331 -11.27 3.86 -26.73
CA LEU A 331 -11.48 3.16 -28.00
C LEU A 331 -11.65 4.11 -29.21
N ARG A 332 -12.15 5.34 -29.03
CA ARG A 332 -12.37 6.29 -30.14
C ARG A 332 -11.12 7.04 -30.59
N GLY A 333 -10.05 7.05 -29.79
CA GLY A 333 -8.86 7.89 -30.03
C GLY A 333 -7.67 7.19 -30.71
N GLY A 334 -7.65 5.86 -30.80
CA GLY A 334 -6.49 5.11 -31.31
C GLY A 334 -6.72 4.50 -32.69
N ALA A 335 -5.86 4.85 -33.66
CA ALA A 335 -5.81 4.18 -34.97
C ALA A 335 -5.67 2.65 -34.82
N PHE A 336 -6.39 1.93 -35.68
CA PHE A 336 -6.50 0.48 -35.70
C PHE A 336 -5.24 -0.17 -36.29
N GLY A 337 -4.47 -0.87 -35.45
CA GLY A 337 -3.43 -1.79 -35.89
C GLY A 337 -3.99 -3.20 -36.11
N ALA A 338 -3.84 -3.73 -37.32
CA ALA A 338 -4.32 -5.07 -37.69
C ALA A 338 -3.45 -6.17 -37.06
N HIS A 339 -3.97 -6.85 -36.03
CA HIS A 339 -3.41 -8.12 -35.58
C HIS A 339 -4.10 -9.27 -36.32
N ARG A 340 -3.45 -9.78 -37.38
CA ARG A 340 -3.84 -11.03 -38.05
C ARG A 340 -3.58 -12.19 -37.11
N HIS A 341 -4.58 -12.99 -36.76
CA HIS A 341 -4.41 -14.44 -36.55
C HIS A 341 -5.72 -15.22 -36.77
N ALA A 342 -5.53 -16.48 -37.13
CA ALA A 342 -6.45 -17.37 -37.80
C ALA A 342 -7.67 -17.77 -36.96
N SER A 343 -8.87 -17.74 -37.56
CA SER A 343 -10.05 -18.42 -37.03
C SER A 343 -10.61 -19.38 -38.07
N THR A 344 -10.42 -20.68 -37.84
CA THR A 344 -11.26 -21.74 -38.40
C THR A 344 -12.48 -21.89 -37.50
N SER A 345 -13.63 -21.33 -37.90
CA SER A 345 -14.91 -21.58 -37.24
C SER A 345 -15.57 -22.82 -37.82
N ARG A 346 -15.93 -23.77 -36.93
CA ARG A 346 -16.87 -24.86 -37.22
C ARG A 346 -18.26 -24.38 -36.81
N GLY A 347 -19.16 -24.28 -37.79
CA GLY A 347 -20.51 -23.77 -37.62
C GLY A 347 -21.42 -24.72 -36.85
N HIS A 348 -22.43 -24.17 -36.18
CA HIS A 348 -23.53 -24.92 -35.58
C HIS A 348 -24.83 -24.09 -35.52
N ASP A 349 -25.92 -24.85 -35.60
CA ASP A 349 -27.37 -24.67 -35.44
C ASP A 349 -28.02 -23.27 -35.45
N ARG A 350 -28.99 -23.14 -36.37
CA ARG A 350 -29.73 -21.95 -36.78
C ARG A 350 -31.19 -22.03 -36.30
N GLU A 351 -31.72 -20.95 -35.73
CA GLU A 351 -33.17 -20.74 -35.59
C GLU A 351 -33.67 -19.95 -36.82
N GLU A 352 -34.76 -20.41 -37.45
CA GLU A 352 -35.29 -19.85 -38.71
C GLU A 352 -36.24 -18.66 -38.45
N THR A 353 -35.69 -17.48 -38.14
CA THR A 353 -36.42 -16.20 -38.26
C THR A 353 -36.07 -15.50 -39.57
N SER A 354 -36.93 -14.59 -40.05
CA SER A 354 -36.74 -13.92 -41.34
C SER A 354 -37.46 -12.57 -41.42
N LYS A 355 -36.92 -11.70 -42.26
CA LYS A 355 -37.45 -10.37 -42.59
C LYS A 355 -37.59 -10.17 -44.10
N PRO A 356 -38.39 -9.20 -44.57
CA PRO A 356 -38.43 -8.81 -45.98
C PRO A 356 -37.05 -8.34 -46.48
N TRP A 357 -36.67 -8.76 -47.69
CA TRP A 357 -35.42 -8.36 -48.31
C TRP A 357 -35.48 -6.92 -48.81
N GLU A 358 -34.45 -6.13 -48.52
CA GLU A 358 -34.30 -4.75 -49.02
C GLU A 358 -33.17 -4.64 -50.06
N PRO A 359 -33.31 -3.74 -51.06
CA PRO A 359 -32.27 -3.52 -52.07
C PRO A 359 -30.94 -3.08 -51.44
N GLY A 360 -29.90 -3.90 -51.62
CA GLY A 360 -28.55 -3.67 -51.07
C GLY A 360 -28.13 -4.68 -50.00
N GLU A 361 -29.06 -5.49 -49.50
CA GLU A 361 -28.76 -6.56 -48.55
C GLU A 361 -28.26 -7.84 -49.25
N ALA A 362 -27.40 -8.60 -48.55
CA ALA A 362 -26.93 -9.89 -49.02
C ALA A 362 -28.10 -10.87 -49.20
N VAL A 363 -28.14 -11.56 -50.35
CA VAL A 363 -29.24 -12.44 -50.73
C VAL A 363 -29.09 -13.81 -50.06
N ASN A 364 -29.46 -13.90 -48.78
CA ASN A 364 -29.58 -15.16 -48.04
C ASN A 364 -31.06 -15.48 -47.81
N LEU A 365 -31.72 -16.01 -48.85
CA LEU A 365 -33.18 -16.18 -48.88
C LEU A 365 -33.65 -17.33 -47.99
N HIS A 366 -34.66 -17.05 -47.17
CA HIS A 366 -35.45 -18.09 -46.52
C HIS A 366 -36.39 -18.71 -47.57
N LEU A 367 -35.97 -19.82 -48.19
CA LEU A 367 -36.67 -20.45 -49.32
C LEU A 367 -38.13 -20.79 -48.99
N GLY A 368 -38.39 -21.38 -47.82
CA GLY A 368 -39.74 -21.76 -47.41
C GLY A 368 -40.72 -20.58 -47.33
N ARG A 369 -40.31 -19.47 -46.71
CA ARG A 369 -41.16 -18.27 -46.60
C ARG A 369 -41.23 -17.47 -47.89
N THR A 370 -40.14 -17.39 -48.64
CA THR A 370 -40.13 -16.78 -49.98
C THR A 370 -41.11 -17.47 -50.92
N LEU A 371 -41.09 -18.82 -50.96
CA LEU A 371 -42.04 -19.61 -51.73
C LEU A 371 -43.47 -19.46 -51.21
N ARG A 372 -43.65 -19.45 -49.89
CA ARG A 372 -44.96 -19.21 -49.26
C ARG A 372 -45.53 -17.88 -49.70
N ASN A 373 -44.78 -16.78 -49.62
CA ASN A 373 -45.23 -15.45 -49.99
C ASN A 373 -45.63 -15.39 -51.48
N ALA A 374 -44.82 -15.98 -52.36
CA ALA A 374 -45.14 -16.08 -53.78
C ALA A 374 -46.43 -16.87 -54.06
N VAL A 375 -46.65 -17.98 -53.33
CA VAL A 375 -47.88 -18.79 -53.44
C VAL A 375 -49.10 -18.06 -52.87
N PHE A 376 -48.95 -17.34 -51.76
CA PHE A 376 -50.04 -16.52 -51.20
C PHE A 376 -50.42 -15.36 -52.11
N ARG A 377 -49.44 -14.73 -52.78
CA ARG A 377 -49.66 -13.64 -53.74
C ARG A 377 -50.30 -14.12 -55.04
N GLN A 378 -49.79 -15.20 -55.62
CA GLN A 378 -50.23 -15.70 -56.94
C GLN A 378 -51.46 -16.63 -56.85
N GLY A 379 -51.71 -17.23 -55.68
CA GLY A 379 -52.70 -18.30 -55.50
C GLY A 379 -52.14 -19.69 -55.86
N PRO A 380 -52.86 -20.78 -55.53
CA PRO A 380 -52.41 -22.14 -55.80
C PRO A 380 -52.39 -22.40 -57.32
N GLY A 381 -51.19 -22.57 -57.88
CA GLY A 381 -50.98 -22.89 -59.29
C GLY A 381 -49.52 -23.03 -59.65
N THR A 382 -49.22 -23.78 -60.71
CA THR A 382 -47.86 -23.96 -61.25
C THR A 382 -47.79 -23.37 -62.66
N PRO A 383 -46.73 -22.61 -63.01
CA PRO A 383 -45.52 -22.34 -62.21
C PRO A 383 -45.69 -21.16 -61.22
N VAL A 384 -45.04 -21.29 -60.05
CA VAL A 384 -44.92 -20.20 -59.06
C VAL A 384 -43.87 -19.20 -59.57
N ARG A 385 -44.25 -17.94 -59.70
CA ARG A 385 -43.37 -16.84 -60.15
C ARG A 385 -42.91 -16.04 -58.94
N LEU A 386 -41.60 -16.00 -58.72
CA LEU A 386 -40.98 -15.21 -57.66
C LEU A 386 -40.76 -13.75 -58.10
N LEU A 387 -41.14 -12.80 -57.25
CA LEU A 387 -40.82 -11.38 -57.38
C LEU A 387 -39.95 -10.93 -56.19
N PRO A 388 -39.17 -9.84 -56.31
CA PRO A 388 -38.35 -9.33 -55.20
C PRO A 388 -39.15 -9.00 -53.92
N GLU A 389 -40.44 -8.64 -54.06
CA GLU A 389 -41.36 -8.43 -52.93
C GLU A 389 -41.70 -9.72 -52.16
N ASP A 390 -41.51 -10.89 -52.77
CA ASP A 390 -41.71 -12.18 -52.11
C ASP A 390 -40.48 -12.59 -51.29
N PHE A 391 -39.34 -11.95 -51.49
CA PHE A 391 -38.07 -12.35 -50.89
C PHE A 391 -38.06 -12.02 -49.41
N GLU A 392 -37.89 -13.05 -48.60
CA GLU A 392 -37.51 -12.91 -47.20
C GLU A 392 -36.08 -13.41 -47.02
N VAL A 393 -35.25 -12.63 -46.32
CA VAL A 393 -33.92 -13.04 -45.89
C VAL A 393 -33.98 -13.61 -44.49
N GLU A 394 -33.17 -14.64 -44.23
CA GLU A 394 -32.99 -15.18 -42.88
C GLU A 394 -32.45 -14.08 -41.95
N GLU A 395 -33.15 -13.80 -40.85
CA GLU A 395 -32.62 -13.01 -39.75
C GLU A 395 -31.85 -13.95 -38.84
N HIS A 396 -30.55 -13.75 -38.72
CA HIS A 396 -29.75 -14.45 -37.73
C HIS A 396 -29.87 -13.69 -36.39
N GLU A 397 -30.98 -13.85 -35.67
CA GLU A 397 -30.96 -13.57 -34.21
C GLU A 397 -30.43 -14.79 -33.48
N ALA A 398 -29.14 -15.05 -33.65
CA ALA A 398 -28.42 -15.95 -32.78
C ALA A 398 -28.27 -15.27 -31.40
N THR A 399 -29.34 -15.24 -30.59
CA THR A 399 -29.17 -15.08 -29.14
C THR A 399 -28.65 -16.38 -28.55
N ILE A 400 -27.45 -16.78 -28.97
CA ILE A 400 -26.68 -17.82 -28.28
C ILE A 400 -26.44 -17.29 -26.88
N ARG A 401 -27.04 -17.93 -25.87
CA ARG A 401 -26.71 -17.62 -24.48
C ARG A 401 -25.22 -17.84 -24.28
N SER A 402 -24.57 -16.90 -23.62
CA SER A 402 -23.17 -17.06 -23.23
C SER A 402 -23.07 -17.20 -21.72
N ALA A 403 -22.15 -18.05 -21.29
CA ALA A 403 -21.69 -18.15 -19.93
C ALA A 403 -20.24 -17.64 -19.85
N THR A 404 -20.04 -16.58 -19.09
CA THR A 404 -18.74 -15.93 -18.93
C THR A 404 -18.33 -15.93 -17.46
N VAL A 405 -17.18 -16.52 -17.15
CA VAL A 405 -16.53 -16.34 -15.84
C VAL A 405 -15.37 -15.38 -16.01
N ILE A 406 -15.31 -14.33 -15.18
CA ILE A 406 -14.16 -13.43 -15.13
C ILE A 406 -13.31 -13.84 -13.93
N ALA A 407 -12.18 -14.49 -14.19
CA ALA A 407 -11.21 -14.92 -13.19
C ALA A 407 -10.14 -13.84 -13.00
N VAL A 408 -10.03 -13.28 -11.81
CA VAL A 408 -9.15 -12.15 -11.46
C VAL A 408 -8.11 -12.62 -10.46
N ASP A 409 -6.85 -12.42 -10.81
CA ASP A 409 -5.71 -12.64 -9.92
C ASP A 409 -5.72 -11.59 -8.79
N LEU A 410 -5.67 -12.08 -7.55
CA LEU A 410 -5.64 -11.28 -6.31
C LEU A 410 -4.32 -11.47 -5.55
N SER A 411 -3.27 -11.91 -6.23
CA SER A 411 -1.93 -12.06 -5.65
C SER A 411 -1.29 -10.71 -5.31
N LEU A 412 -0.30 -10.76 -4.42
CA LEU A 412 0.45 -9.57 -4.01
C LEU A 412 1.18 -8.86 -5.17
N SER A 413 1.61 -9.60 -6.20
CA SER A 413 2.25 -8.99 -7.38
C SER A 413 1.32 -8.02 -8.09
N MET A 414 0.02 -8.34 -8.18
CA MET A 414 -0.99 -7.48 -8.80
C MET A 414 -1.11 -6.13 -8.09
N GLU A 415 -1.00 -6.09 -6.76
CA GLU A 415 -1.03 -4.83 -6.00
C GLU A 415 0.29 -4.07 -6.15
N MET A 416 1.42 -4.76 -5.97
CA MET A 416 2.76 -4.17 -6.05
C MET A 416 3.04 -3.52 -7.41
N ARG A 417 2.48 -4.08 -8.49
CA ARG A 417 2.58 -3.53 -9.85
C ARG A 417 1.48 -2.54 -10.21
N GLY A 418 0.51 -2.29 -9.32
CA GLY A 418 -0.61 -1.38 -9.58
C GLY A 418 -1.66 -1.94 -10.56
N ASN A 419 -1.65 -3.25 -10.82
CA ASN A 419 -2.52 -3.95 -11.77
C ASN A 419 -3.92 -4.26 -11.23
N LEU A 420 -4.10 -4.29 -9.90
CA LEU A 420 -5.38 -4.66 -9.29
C LEU A 420 -6.50 -3.64 -9.58
N ALA A 421 -6.23 -2.34 -9.47
CA ALA A 421 -7.24 -1.30 -9.71
C ALA A 421 -7.76 -1.30 -11.16
N PRO A 422 -6.89 -1.39 -12.20
CA PRO A 422 -7.30 -1.60 -13.59
C PRO A 422 -8.13 -2.87 -13.79
N ALA A 423 -7.72 -3.99 -13.19
CA ALA A 423 -8.46 -5.26 -13.27
C ALA A 423 -9.87 -5.12 -12.68
N LYS A 424 -10.02 -4.50 -11.50
CA LYS A 424 -11.33 -4.19 -10.89
C LYS A 424 -12.21 -3.35 -11.82
N LYS A 425 -11.69 -2.29 -12.42
CA LYS A 425 -12.42 -1.45 -13.38
C LYS A 425 -12.93 -2.26 -14.56
N MET A 426 -12.09 -3.11 -15.12
CA MET A 426 -12.43 -3.97 -16.25
C MET A 426 -13.53 -4.97 -15.89
N VAL A 427 -13.40 -5.65 -14.75
CA VAL A 427 -14.39 -6.62 -14.24
C VAL A 427 -15.74 -5.95 -14.04
N LEU A 428 -15.75 -4.77 -13.42
CA LEU A 428 -16.97 -3.98 -13.22
C LEU A 428 -17.61 -3.58 -14.55
N ALA A 429 -16.83 -3.07 -15.49
CA ALA A 429 -17.30 -2.64 -16.80
C ALA A 429 -17.89 -3.79 -17.61
N LEU A 430 -17.18 -4.93 -17.69
CA LEU A 430 -17.64 -6.11 -18.43
C LEU A 430 -18.86 -6.75 -17.80
N SER A 431 -18.84 -6.98 -16.48
CA SER A 431 -19.98 -7.58 -15.79
C SER A 431 -21.22 -6.71 -15.97
N HIS A 432 -21.06 -5.39 -15.88
CA HIS A 432 -22.16 -4.45 -16.12
C HIS A 432 -22.63 -4.47 -17.58
N LEU A 433 -21.71 -4.50 -18.55
CA LEU A 433 -22.06 -4.62 -19.97
C LEU A 433 -22.85 -5.90 -20.24
N ILE A 434 -22.41 -7.04 -19.72
CA ILE A 434 -23.09 -8.32 -19.90
C ILE A 434 -24.49 -8.28 -19.25
N GLN A 435 -24.59 -7.84 -18.00
CA GLN A 435 -25.86 -7.76 -17.28
C GLN A 435 -26.86 -6.79 -17.93
N THR A 436 -26.39 -5.71 -18.56
CA THR A 436 -27.26 -4.67 -19.15
C THR A 436 -27.62 -4.95 -20.61
N ALA A 437 -26.64 -5.30 -21.44
CA ALA A 437 -26.85 -5.56 -22.86
C ALA A 437 -27.36 -6.98 -23.13
N TYR A 438 -27.03 -7.94 -22.27
CA TYR A 438 -27.38 -9.36 -22.45
C TYR A 438 -27.95 -9.98 -21.16
N PRO A 439 -29.15 -9.58 -20.70
CA PRO A 439 -29.70 -10.03 -19.40
C PRO A 439 -29.97 -11.53 -19.27
N ARG A 440 -29.92 -12.29 -20.38
CA ARG A 440 -30.10 -13.75 -20.42
C ARG A 440 -28.78 -14.52 -20.33
N ASP A 441 -27.65 -13.83 -20.35
CA ASP A 441 -26.32 -14.42 -20.23
C ASP A 441 -25.97 -14.69 -18.77
N PHE A 442 -25.19 -15.73 -18.56
CA PHE A 442 -24.58 -16.03 -17.27
C PHE A 442 -23.26 -15.27 -17.15
N VAL A 443 -23.09 -14.51 -16.06
CA VAL A 443 -21.81 -13.90 -15.70
C VAL A 443 -21.56 -14.05 -14.21
N THR A 444 -20.36 -14.52 -13.86
CA THR A 444 -19.87 -14.57 -12.48
C THR A 444 -18.39 -14.21 -12.44
N ILE A 445 -17.90 -13.88 -11.25
CA ILE A 445 -16.55 -13.38 -11.01
C ILE A 445 -15.89 -14.35 -10.04
N VAL A 446 -14.65 -14.75 -10.35
CA VAL A 446 -13.84 -15.61 -9.49
C VAL A 446 -12.58 -14.85 -9.14
N GLY A 447 -12.31 -14.64 -7.85
CA GLY A 447 -11.01 -14.16 -7.39
C GLY A 447 -10.12 -15.33 -7.06
N PHE A 448 -8.83 -15.25 -7.38
CA PHE A 448 -7.89 -16.30 -7.01
C PHE A 448 -6.55 -15.74 -6.53
N GLY A 449 -6.07 -16.28 -5.41
CA GLY A 449 -4.73 -16.11 -4.87
C GLY A 449 -4.16 -17.50 -4.58
N GLU A 450 -3.87 -17.81 -3.31
CA GLU A 450 -3.56 -19.17 -2.86
C GLU A 450 -4.73 -20.16 -3.11
N THR A 451 -5.96 -19.67 -2.98
CA THR A 451 -7.21 -20.38 -3.28
C THR A 451 -8.15 -19.52 -4.13
N ALA A 452 -9.18 -20.12 -4.74
CA ALA A 452 -10.12 -19.43 -5.62
C ALA A 452 -11.53 -19.46 -5.04
N HIS A 453 -12.23 -18.33 -5.12
CA HIS A 453 -13.57 -18.16 -4.57
C HIS A 453 -14.45 -17.31 -5.49
N GLU A 454 -15.76 -17.50 -5.41
CA GLU A 454 -16.73 -16.64 -6.12
C GLU A 454 -16.82 -15.27 -5.44
N ILE A 455 -16.79 -14.22 -6.26
CA ILE A 455 -16.91 -12.83 -5.82
C ILE A 455 -18.24 -12.30 -6.32
N LYS A 456 -19.01 -11.68 -5.41
CA LYS A 456 -20.21 -10.97 -5.80
C LYS A 456 -19.82 -9.67 -6.49
N PHE A 457 -20.59 -9.28 -7.50
CA PHE A 457 -20.38 -8.03 -8.22
C PHE A 457 -20.29 -6.80 -7.30
N GLU A 458 -21.04 -6.79 -6.19
CA GLU A 458 -21.06 -5.72 -5.18
C GLU A 458 -19.76 -5.62 -4.37
N ASP A 459 -19.02 -6.72 -4.25
CA ASP A 459 -17.80 -6.82 -3.44
C ASP A 459 -16.55 -6.43 -4.25
N VAL A 460 -16.62 -6.41 -5.59
CA VAL A 460 -15.50 -6.11 -6.49
C VAL A 460 -14.74 -4.82 -6.16
N PRO A 461 -15.41 -3.67 -5.89
CA PRO A 461 -14.71 -2.43 -5.54
C PRO A 461 -13.94 -2.52 -4.23
N PHE A 462 -14.37 -3.41 -3.34
CA PHE A 462 -13.85 -3.56 -1.98
C PHE A 462 -12.83 -4.68 -1.85
N LEU A 463 -12.51 -5.40 -2.94
CA LEU A 463 -11.49 -6.44 -2.91
C LEU A 463 -10.16 -5.83 -2.46
N THR A 464 -9.60 -6.35 -1.39
CA THR A 464 -8.22 -6.07 -0.97
C THR A 464 -7.37 -7.28 -1.28
N VAL A 465 -6.07 -7.08 -1.48
CA VAL A 465 -5.15 -8.21 -1.50
C VAL A 465 -5.04 -8.73 -0.08
N ASP A 466 -5.44 -9.97 0.13
CA ASP A 466 -5.11 -10.69 1.35
C ASP A 466 -3.62 -11.04 1.30
N TYR A 467 -2.91 -11.00 2.44
CA TYR A 467 -1.49 -11.36 2.55
C TYR A 467 -1.20 -12.86 2.25
N GLN A 468 -2.13 -13.57 1.61
CA GLN A 468 -1.96 -14.96 1.17
C GLN A 468 -1.21 -14.99 -0.17
N TYR A 469 -0.02 -15.57 -0.15
CA TYR A 469 0.86 -15.66 -1.30
C TYR A 469 0.40 -16.76 -2.28
N GLY A 470 0.32 -16.43 -3.57
CA GLY A 470 0.19 -17.43 -4.63
C GLY A 470 -0.78 -17.07 -5.75
N THR A 471 -0.59 -17.72 -6.88
CA THR A 471 -1.40 -17.57 -8.11
C THR A 471 -1.98 -18.95 -8.47
N ASN A 472 -3.11 -19.32 -7.88
CA ASN A 472 -3.74 -20.64 -8.05
C ASN A 472 -4.71 -20.68 -9.24
N LEU A 473 -4.16 -20.53 -10.45
CA LEU A 473 -4.93 -20.61 -11.68
C LEU A 473 -5.62 -21.97 -11.85
N GLN A 474 -5.01 -23.05 -11.37
CA GLN A 474 -5.60 -24.40 -11.40
C GLN A 474 -6.95 -24.43 -10.68
N HIS A 475 -7.02 -23.89 -9.46
CA HIS A 475 -8.26 -23.84 -8.70
C HIS A 475 -9.28 -22.90 -9.35
N ALA A 476 -8.84 -21.72 -9.83
CA ALA A 476 -9.71 -20.77 -10.51
C ALA A 476 -10.42 -21.38 -11.72
N LEU A 477 -9.68 -22.13 -12.56
CA LEU A 477 -10.23 -22.83 -13.72
C LEU A 477 -11.19 -23.97 -13.32
N ALA A 478 -10.84 -24.73 -12.28
CA ALA A 478 -11.69 -25.81 -11.77
C ALA A 478 -13.02 -25.29 -11.22
N LEU A 479 -12.98 -24.19 -10.45
CA LEU A 479 -14.16 -23.51 -9.93
C LEU A 479 -15.00 -22.91 -11.06
N SER A 480 -14.36 -22.21 -12.01
CA SER A 480 -15.05 -21.64 -13.18
C SER A 480 -15.80 -22.72 -13.99
N ARG A 481 -15.15 -23.86 -14.23
CA ARG A 481 -15.78 -25.01 -14.89
C ARG A 481 -16.92 -25.59 -14.06
N HIS A 482 -16.80 -25.63 -12.74
CA HIS A 482 -17.88 -26.07 -11.84
C HIS A 482 -19.09 -25.14 -11.93
N LEU A 483 -18.89 -23.83 -11.82
CA LEU A 483 -19.95 -22.81 -11.90
C LEU A 483 -20.71 -22.86 -13.23
N MET A 484 -20.02 -23.18 -14.34
CA MET A 484 -20.62 -23.27 -15.67
C MET A 484 -21.18 -24.67 -16.05
N ARG A 485 -21.29 -25.63 -15.13
CA ARG A 485 -21.75 -27.00 -15.47
C ARG A 485 -23.18 -27.04 -16.01
N GLY A 486 -24.08 -26.22 -15.45
CA GLY A 486 -25.50 -26.17 -15.84
C GLY A 486 -25.80 -25.26 -17.04
N GLU A 487 -24.85 -24.39 -17.40
CA GLU A 487 -25.06 -23.38 -18.43
C GLU A 487 -25.02 -23.96 -19.84
N LYS A 488 -25.79 -23.33 -20.74
CA LYS A 488 -25.90 -23.70 -22.16
C LYS A 488 -25.34 -22.61 -23.07
N GLY A 489 -24.97 -22.98 -24.29
CA GLY A 489 -24.42 -22.06 -25.29
C GLY A 489 -22.91 -21.87 -25.15
N THR A 490 -22.40 -20.69 -25.52
CA THR A 490 -20.96 -20.42 -25.57
C THR A 490 -20.39 -20.18 -24.17
N LYS A 491 -19.41 -21.01 -23.78
CA LYS A 491 -18.76 -20.90 -22.47
C LYS A 491 -17.38 -20.31 -22.60
N GLN A 492 -17.07 -19.33 -21.77
CA GLN A 492 -15.75 -18.72 -21.73
C GLN A 492 -15.30 -18.34 -20.33
N ILE A 493 -13.99 -18.39 -20.13
CA ILE A 493 -13.29 -17.87 -18.95
C ILE A 493 -12.38 -16.75 -19.44
N ILE A 494 -12.50 -15.57 -18.82
CA ILE A 494 -11.59 -14.44 -19.01
C ILE A 494 -10.66 -14.42 -17.80
N VAL A 495 -9.40 -14.78 -17.99
CA VAL A 495 -8.38 -14.76 -16.94
C VAL A 495 -7.62 -13.45 -17.01
N VAL A 496 -7.45 -12.77 -15.87
CA VAL A 496 -6.65 -11.55 -15.72
C VAL A 496 -5.56 -11.83 -14.70
N THR A 497 -4.30 -11.75 -15.09
CA THR A 497 -3.16 -12.11 -14.22
C THR A 497 -1.88 -11.39 -14.67
N ASP A 498 -0.97 -11.16 -13.73
CA ASP A 498 0.38 -10.67 -13.94
C ASP A 498 1.46 -11.75 -13.65
N GLY A 499 1.04 -13.00 -13.43
CA GLY A 499 1.81 -14.04 -12.75
C GLY A 499 1.68 -15.44 -13.35
N GLU A 500 2.77 -16.23 -13.34
CA GLU A 500 2.68 -17.66 -13.67
C GLU A 500 1.99 -18.36 -12.50
N PRO A 501 1.33 -19.51 -12.71
CA PRO A 501 0.71 -20.21 -11.60
C PRO A 501 1.78 -20.72 -10.63
N THR A 502 1.82 -20.12 -9.45
CA THR A 502 2.75 -20.44 -8.34
C THR A 502 2.10 -21.33 -7.28
N ALA A 503 0.78 -21.51 -7.35
CA ALA A 503 0.03 -22.35 -6.42
C ALA A 503 -0.90 -23.35 -7.12
N HIS A 504 -1.18 -24.47 -6.46
CA HIS A 504 -2.17 -25.47 -6.89
C HIS A 504 -2.85 -26.12 -5.68
N LEU A 505 -4.01 -26.75 -5.87
CA LEU A 505 -4.61 -27.60 -4.85
C LEU A 505 -4.05 -29.01 -4.91
N GLN A 506 -3.60 -29.51 -3.76
CA GLN A 506 -3.22 -30.89 -3.57
C GLN A 506 -4.45 -31.82 -3.52
N PRO A 507 -4.27 -33.15 -3.65
CA PRO A 507 -5.40 -34.10 -3.61
C PRO A 507 -6.23 -34.08 -2.33
N ASN A 508 -5.65 -33.63 -1.20
CA ASN A 508 -6.34 -33.43 0.08
C ASN A 508 -7.17 -32.13 0.11
N GLY A 509 -7.08 -31.28 -0.92
CA GLY A 509 -7.76 -29.99 -1.00
C GLY A 509 -6.98 -28.83 -0.37
N GLU A 510 -5.79 -29.09 0.20
CA GLU A 510 -4.94 -28.03 0.74
C GLU A 510 -4.20 -27.30 -0.38
N PRO A 511 -4.06 -25.97 -0.31
CA PRO A 511 -3.24 -25.24 -1.26
C PRO A 511 -1.75 -25.51 -1.01
N PHE A 512 -1.01 -25.65 -2.10
CA PHE A 512 0.45 -25.67 -2.10
C PHE A 512 0.96 -24.47 -2.89
N PHE A 513 1.91 -23.74 -2.30
CA PHE A 513 2.55 -22.57 -2.91
C PHE A 513 4.06 -22.77 -3.04
N SER A 514 4.63 -22.35 -4.18
CA SER A 514 6.08 -22.26 -4.40
C SER A 514 6.42 -21.16 -5.39
N TRP A 515 7.45 -20.38 -5.07
CA TRP A 515 8.09 -19.45 -6.00
C TRP A 515 9.60 -19.74 -6.07
N PRO A 516 10.17 -20.00 -7.26
CA PRO A 516 9.52 -20.15 -8.57
C PRO A 516 8.52 -21.33 -8.65
N PRO A 517 7.65 -21.37 -9.68
CA PRO A 517 6.64 -22.42 -9.80
C PRO A 517 7.28 -23.79 -10.03
N VAL A 518 6.83 -24.79 -9.28
CA VAL A 518 7.26 -26.19 -9.47
C VAL A 518 6.58 -26.83 -10.68
N ARG A 519 7.23 -27.82 -11.28
CA ARG A 519 6.69 -28.56 -12.44
C ARG A 519 5.31 -29.16 -12.19
N GLU A 520 5.05 -29.59 -10.95
CA GLU A 520 3.75 -30.13 -10.55
C GLU A 520 2.63 -29.10 -10.68
N THR A 521 2.84 -27.87 -10.21
CA THR A 521 1.87 -26.75 -10.34
C THR A 521 1.52 -26.50 -11.80
N LEU A 522 2.53 -26.43 -12.68
CA LEU A 522 2.32 -26.22 -14.11
C LEU A 522 1.56 -27.39 -14.75
N TYR A 523 1.91 -28.63 -14.39
CA TYR A 523 1.25 -29.83 -14.89
C TYR A 523 -0.22 -29.88 -14.48
N LEU A 524 -0.53 -29.66 -13.20
CA LEU A 524 -1.89 -29.68 -12.67
C LEU A 524 -2.75 -28.56 -13.27
N THR A 525 -2.17 -27.37 -13.44
CA THR A 525 -2.84 -26.25 -14.11
C THR A 525 -3.17 -26.59 -15.56
N MET A 526 -2.21 -27.13 -16.32
CA MET A 526 -2.43 -27.54 -17.72
C MET A 526 -3.43 -28.71 -17.83
N ALA A 527 -3.43 -29.63 -16.87
CA ALA A 527 -4.43 -30.70 -16.78
C ALA A 527 -5.85 -30.13 -16.62
N GLU A 528 -6.02 -29.06 -15.82
CA GLU A 528 -7.32 -28.40 -15.69
C GLU A 528 -7.69 -27.61 -16.96
N VAL A 529 -6.74 -26.95 -17.61
CA VAL A 529 -6.94 -26.32 -18.94
C VAL A 529 -7.53 -27.33 -19.93
N LEU A 530 -6.95 -28.54 -20.01
CA LEU A 530 -7.46 -29.62 -20.86
C LEU A 530 -8.89 -30.04 -20.48
N ARG A 531 -9.24 -30.06 -19.19
CA ARG A 531 -10.60 -30.37 -18.74
C ARG A 531 -11.58 -29.26 -19.15
N CYS A 532 -11.19 -28.00 -19.08
CA CYS A 532 -11.96 -26.86 -19.58
C CYS A 532 -12.18 -26.98 -21.09
N THR A 533 -11.13 -27.28 -21.86
CA THR A 533 -11.22 -27.49 -23.32
C THR A 533 -12.17 -28.63 -23.68
N LYS A 534 -12.08 -29.77 -22.99
CA LYS A 534 -13.00 -30.90 -23.18
C LYS A 534 -14.45 -30.55 -22.82
N ALA A 535 -14.65 -29.62 -21.89
CA ALA A 535 -15.97 -29.11 -21.51
C ALA A 535 -16.51 -28.02 -22.47
N GLY A 536 -15.80 -27.72 -23.57
CA GLY A 536 -16.19 -26.69 -24.52
C GLY A 536 -16.06 -25.26 -23.99
N ILE A 537 -15.16 -25.05 -23.02
CA ILE A 537 -14.93 -23.75 -22.39
C ILE A 537 -13.69 -23.11 -23.00
N THR A 538 -13.87 -21.94 -23.62
CA THR A 538 -12.78 -21.13 -24.18
C THR A 538 -12.12 -20.29 -23.11
N ILE A 539 -10.80 -20.27 -23.02
CA ILE A 539 -10.03 -19.51 -22.03
C ILE A 539 -9.32 -18.38 -22.76
N ASN A 540 -9.71 -17.13 -22.47
CA ASN A 540 -9.03 -15.94 -22.93
C ASN A 540 -8.21 -15.37 -21.76
N THR A 541 -6.91 -15.14 -21.95
CA THR A 541 -6.01 -14.67 -20.90
C THR A 541 -5.52 -13.25 -21.21
N PHE A 542 -5.65 -12.35 -20.26
CA PHE A 542 -5.07 -11.01 -20.23
C PHE A 542 -3.87 -11.03 -19.29
N ALA A 543 -2.68 -11.08 -19.88
CA ALA A 543 -1.41 -11.02 -19.18
C ALA A 543 -1.01 -9.55 -19.06
N LEU A 544 -0.93 -9.05 -17.83
CA LEU A 544 -0.64 -7.64 -17.50
C LEU A 544 0.85 -7.42 -17.22
N ASP A 545 1.44 -6.38 -17.82
CA ASP A 545 2.83 -5.94 -17.60
C ASP A 545 3.88 -7.06 -17.66
N ILE A 546 3.65 -8.02 -18.57
CA ILE A 546 4.51 -9.18 -18.80
C ILE A 546 5.06 -9.13 -20.23
N GLU A 547 6.39 -9.28 -20.37
CA GLU A 547 7.01 -9.55 -21.66
C GLU A 547 6.75 -11.01 -22.12
N ARG A 548 6.49 -11.21 -23.41
CA ARG A 548 6.22 -12.54 -24.00
C ARG A 548 7.27 -13.60 -23.68
N SER A 549 8.54 -13.20 -23.54
CA SER A 549 9.68 -14.06 -23.22
C SER A 549 9.62 -14.67 -21.82
N GLN A 550 8.91 -14.01 -20.90
CA GLN A 550 8.88 -14.38 -19.48
C GLN A 550 7.81 -15.44 -19.17
N PHE A 551 6.89 -15.73 -20.11
CA PHE A 551 5.68 -16.52 -19.87
C PHE A 551 5.33 -17.52 -20.99
N PRO A 552 6.20 -18.50 -21.28
CA PRO A 552 5.91 -19.56 -22.26
C PRO A 552 4.67 -20.39 -21.87
N PHE A 553 4.31 -20.46 -20.59
CA PHE A 553 3.17 -21.23 -20.11
C PHE A 553 1.82 -20.69 -20.63
N VAL A 554 1.62 -19.37 -20.65
CA VAL A 554 0.34 -18.77 -21.08
C VAL A 554 0.09 -18.98 -22.57
N GLU A 555 1.15 -18.94 -23.40
CA GLU A 555 1.02 -19.30 -24.82
C GLU A 555 0.63 -20.77 -25.01
N GLN A 556 1.11 -21.67 -24.14
CA GLN A 556 0.70 -23.06 -24.16
C GLN A 556 -0.79 -23.22 -23.81
N ILE A 557 -1.32 -22.45 -22.85
CA ILE A 557 -2.76 -22.44 -22.54
C ILE A 557 -3.57 -22.12 -23.80
N ALA A 558 -3.24 -21.02 -24.48
CA ALA A 558 -3.95 -20.61 -25.69
C ALA A 558 -3.84 -21.66 -26.81
N LYS A 559 -2.66 -22.25 -27.01
CA LYS A 559 -2.44 -23.31 -28.01
C LYS A 559 -3.25 -24.57 -27.73
N VAL A 560 -3.36 -24.97 -26.47
CA VAL A 560 -4.10 -26.19 -26.06
C VAL A 560 -5.60 -25.94 -26.05
N ASN A 561 -6.05 -24.79 -25.53
CA ASN A 561 -7.45 -24.49 -25.36
C ASN A 561 -8.12 -23.96 -26.64
N GLY A 562 -7.36 -23.31 -27.53
CA GLY A 562 -7.89 -22.61 -28.70
C GLY A 562 -8.42 -21.21 -28.41
N GLY A 563 -8.26 -20.72 -27.17
CA GLY A 563 -8.53 -19.35 -26.78
C GLY A 563 -7.37 -18.39 -27.11
N ARG A 564 -7.47 -17.15 -26.63
CA ARG A 564 -6.55 -16.06 -27.00
C ARG A 564 -5.78 -15.52 -25.81
N THR A 565 -4.54 -15.12 -26.06
CA THR A 565 -3.71 -14.42 -25.08
C THR A 565 -3.50 -12.98 -25.52
N PHE A 566 -3.76 -12.04 -24.62
CA PHE A 566 -3.54 -10.62 -24.79
C PHE A 566 -2.42 -10.21 -23.83
N TYR A 567 -1.34 -9.68 -24.40
CA TYR A 567 -0.29 -9.00 -23.64
C TYR A 567 -0.59 -7.52 -23.72
N THR A 568 -0.85 -6.89 -22.59
CA THR A 568 -1.29 -5.49 -22.54
C THR A 568 -0.80 -4.83 -21.28
N ASP A 569 -0.49 -3.55 -21.40
CA ASP A 569 -0.25 -2.68 -20.25
C ASP A 569 -1.60 -2.26 -19.63
N ILE A 570 -1.53 -1.81 -18.38
CA ILE A 570 -2.63 -1.28 -17.57
C ILE A 570 -3.56 -0.35 -18.37
N ASP A 571 -2.99 0.57 -19.14
CA ASP A 571 -3.74 1.61 -19.85
C ASP A 571 -4.53 1.09 -21.06
N ASN A 572 -4.15 -0.07 -21.60
CA ASN A 572 -4.74 -0.64 -22.81
C ASN A 572 -5.65 -1.84 -22.53
N LEU A 573 -5.68 -2.35 -21.29
CA LEU A 573 -6.43 -3.55 -20.90
C LEU A 573 -7.90 -3.46 -21.33
N GLY A 574 -8.59 -2.37 -21.00
CA GLY A 574 -10.01 -2.24 -21.33
C GLY A 574 -10.34 -2.11 -22.83
N ARG A 575 -9.38 -1.65 -23.65
CA ARG A 575 -9.54 -1.53 -25.11
C ARG A 575 -9.66 -2.90 -25.76
N TYR A 576 -8.74 -3.81 -25.42
CA TYR A 576 -8.68 -5.14 -26.01
C TYR A 576 -9.86 -6.00 -25.59
N VAL A 577 -10.22 -5.96 -24.32
CA VAL A 577 -11.26 -6.83 -23.75
C VAL A 577 -12.63 -6.51 -24.36
N LEU A 578 -12.98 -5.23 -24.50
CA LEU A 578 -14.28 -4.83 -25.06
C LEU A 578 -14.38 -5.10 -26.56
N ASP A 579 -13.35 -4.73 -27.34
CA ASP A 579 -13.31 -5.00 -28.78
C ASP A 579 -13.39 -6.51 -29.04
N ASP A 580 -12.70 -7.30 -28.23
CA ASP A 580 -12.68 -8.74 -28.35
C ASP A 580 -14.01 -9.41 -27.95
N PHE A 581 -14.61 -8.97 -26.84
CA PHE A 581 -15.91 -9.46 -26.41
C PHE A 581 -16.98 -9.15 -27.46
N VAL A 582 -16.98 -7.93 -28.03
CA VAL A 582 -17.92 -7.54 -29.09
C VAL A 582 -17.66 -8.29 -30.40
N LYS A 583 -16.38 -8.47 -30.80
CA LYS A 583 -16.02 -9.21 -32.02
C LYS A 583 -16.29 -10.70 -31.93
N SER A 584 -16.03 -11.32 -30.79
CA SER A 584 -16.35 -12.73 -30.55
C SER A 584 -17.85 -12.97 -30.59
N ARG A 585 -18.64 -12.04 -30.04
CA ARG A 585 -20.10 -12.03 -30.17
C ARG A 585 -20.55 -11.93 -31.63
N ARG A 586 -20.01 -10.99 -32.42
CA ARG A 586 -20.31 -10.85 -33.85
C ARG A 586 -19.93 -12.04 -34.72
N LYS A 587 -19.02 -12.90 -34.26
CA LYS A 587 -18.63 -14.14 -34.96
C LYS A 587 -19.44 -15.35 -34.51
N ALA A 588 -19.99 -15.30 -33.29
CA ALA A 588 -20.86 -16.33 -32.73
C ALA A 588 -22.31 -16.13 -33.17
N SER A 589 -22.73 -14.87 -33.39
CA SER A 589 -23.92 -14.52 -34.16
C SER A 589 -23.66 -14.64 -35.65
#